data_AF-A0A431TWD8-F1
#
_entry.id   AF-A0A431TWD8-F1
#
_cell.length_a   1.000
_cell.length_b   1.000
_cell.length_c   1.000
_cell.angle_alpha   90.00
_cell.angle_beta   90.00
_cell.angle_gamma   90.00
#
_symmetry.space_group_name_H-M   'P 1'
#
loop_
_entity.id
_entity.type
_entity.pdbx_description
1 polymer ?
#
loop_
_entity_poly.entity_id
_entity_poly.type
_entity_poly.pdbx_seq_one_letter_code
_entity_poly.pdbx_strand_id
1 'polypeptide(L)'
;MITKALHRFTSRVAHYDADLELVDVFIQSVHKNELTPQDGKLILRHVNPDKHKTLAKRTPSSGGRAAAVSHLRRNVYGSYIKDLFEEVELYLIDLLVAVTATDIAPDRLVGQHKVTLDINEILKCGSWDGLIHLLSKELFRKIQNTQKSTLYVLESIDSKLNLGADEVVRREAMPYLELRHLLVHADGKADKNFCTTYPEMGATEDESIKLTFEVVSAARTKVVALIENYDKCVIEKLSLPDKFIHLKK
;
A
#
# COMPACT_ATOMS: atom_id res chain seq x y z
N MET A 1 11.59 14.59 14.38
CA MET A 1 11.00 15.32 13.24
C MET A 1 10.70 14.30 12.15
N ILE A 2 9.55 14.40 11.47
CA ILE A 2 9.22 13.56 10.31
C ILE A 2 8.59 14.45 9.21
N THR A 3 8.50 14.00 7.97
CA THR A 3 7.70 14.74 6.99
C THR A 3 6.20 14.58 7.25
N LYS A 4 5.40 15.52 6.76
CA LYS A 4 3.94 15.36 6.72
C LYS A 4 3.50 14.19 5.84
N ALA A 5 4.30 13.81 4.85
CA ALA A 5 4.04 12.65 4.01
C ALA A 5 4.16 11.36 4.84
N LEU A 6 5.24 11.17 5.61
CA LEU A 6 5.39 10.01 6.50
C LEU A 6 4.32 10.00 7.59
N HIS A 7 3.97 11.15 8.15
CA HIS A 7 2.89 11.22 9.15
C HIS A 7 1.55 10.73 8.55
N ARG A 8 1.20 11.17 7.34
CA ARG A 8 -0.03 10.72 6.67
C ARG A 8 0.02 9.22 6.39
N PHE A 9 1.13 8.74 5.80
CA PHE A 9 1.37 7.33 5.51
C PHE A 9 1.16 6.46 6.75
N THR A 10 1.85 6.76 7.86
CA THR A 10 1.74 6.00 9.11
C THR A 10 0.35 6.05 9.72
N SER A 11 -0.34 7.19 9.62
CA SER A 11 -1.72 7.32 10.11
C SER A 11 -2.70 6.47 9.30
N ARG A 12 -2.51 6.38 7.97
CA ARG A 12 -3.32 5.55 7.08
C ARG A 12 -3.08 4.06 7.34
N VAL A 13 -1.81 3.66 7.46
CA VAL A 13 -1.44 2.27 7.81
C VAL A 13 -2.08 1.85 9.14
N ALA A 14 -2.11 2.74 10.14
CA ALA A 14 -2.77 2.44 11.42
C ALA A 14 -4.29 2.19 11.29
N HIS A 15 -4.97 2.79 10.31
CA HIS A 15 -6.36 2.46 10.01
C HIS A 15 -6.49 1.07 9.38
N TYR A 16 -5.57 0.70 8.49
CA TYR A 16 -5.56 -0.64 7.89
C TYR A 16 -5.24 -1.72 8.93
N ASP A 17 -4.39 -1.42 9.92
CA ASP A 17 -4.12 -2.28 11.06
C ASP A 17 -5.40 -2.57 11.85
N ALA A 18 -6.20 -1.53 12.11
CA ALA A 18 -7.48 -1.68 12.81
C ALA A 18 -8.46 -2.58 12.02
N ASP A 19 -8.42 -2.58 10.70
CA ASP A 19 -9.24 -3.48 9.88
C ASP A 19 -8.80 -4.96 10.02
N LEU A 20 -7.49 -5.23 10.14
CA LEU A 20 -6.97 -6.56 10.42
C LEU A 20 -7.43 -7.05 11.80
N GLU A 21 -7.31 -6.19 12.82
CA GLU A 21 -7.76 -6.47 14.19
C GLU A 21 -9.26 -6.72 14.24
N LEU A 22 -10.06 -5.89 13.56
CA LEU A 22 -11.51 -6.03 13.51
C LEU A 22 -11.94 -7.35 12.86
N VAL A 23 -11.28 -7.74 11.77
CA VAL A 23 -11.52 -9.04 11.12
C VAL A 23 -11.17 -10.20 12.06
N ASP A 24 -10.07 -10.11 12.80
CA ASP A 24 -9.70 -11.16 13.75
C ASP A 24 -10.73 -11.30 14.87
N VAL A 25 -11.14 -10.19 15.49
CA VAL A 25 -12.22 -10.18 16.50
C VAL A 25 -13.48 -10.82 15.95
N PHE A 26 -13.89 -10.48 14.73
CA PHE A 26 -15.08 -11.03 14.10
C PHE A 26 -14.97 -12.55 13.87
N ILE A 27 -13.81 -13.02 13.39
CA ILE A 27 -13.53 -14.45 13.19
C ILE A 27 -13.58 -15.20 14.52
N GLN A 28 -12.97 -14.66 15.57
CA GLN A 28 -13.00 -15.26 16.90
C GLN A 28 -14.43 -15.39 17.42
N SER A 29 -15.26 -14.36 17.27
CA SER A 29 -16.67 -14.41 17.67
C SER A 29 -17.48 -15.45 16.89
N VAL A 30 -17.15 -15.68 15.62
CA VAL A 30 -17.75 -16.79 14.85
C VAL A 30 -17.30 -18.15 15.40
N HIS A 31 -16.01 -18.34 15.69
CA HIS A 31 -15.50 -19.61 16.24
C HIS A 31 -16.02 -19.90 17.65
N LYS A 32 -16.25 -18.87 18.47
CA LYS A 32 -16.88 -18.97 19.79
C LYS A 32 -18.41 -19.15 19.73
N ASN A 33 -19.00 -19.22 18.53
CA ASN A 33 -20.43 -19.30 18.28
C ASN A 33 -21.26 -18.12 18.82
N GLU A 34 -20.64 -17.00 19.17
CA GLU A 34 -21.31 -15.79 19.68
C GLU A 34 -22.25 -15.17 18.62
N LEU A 35 -21.88 -15.35 17.35
CA LEU A 35 -22.63 -14.90 16.18
C LEU A 35 -23.50 -15.99 15.56
N THR A 36 -23.65 -17.16 16.18
CA THR A 36 -24.55 -18.21 15.70
C THR A 36 -26.00 -17.89 16.12
N PRO A 37 -26.99 -17.89 15.20
CA PRO A 37 -28.39 -17.70 15.59
C PRO A 37 -28.90 -18.86 16.45
N GLN A 38 -29.79 -18.56 17.40
CA GLN A 38 -30.42 -19.59 18.25
C GLN A 38 -31.33 -20.54 17.47
N ASP A 39 -32.00 -20.05 16.41
CA ASP A 39 -32.89 -20.85 15.57
C ASP A 39 -32.15 -21.69 14.51
N GLY A 40 -30.85 -21.44 14.33
CA GLY A 40 -30.01 -22.11 13.33
C GLY A 40 -30.40 -21.88 11.87
N LYS A 41 -31.31 -20.93 11.58
CA LYS A 41 -31.86 -20.75 10.22
C LYS A 41 -31.00 -19.87 9.31
N LEU A 42 -30.18 -19.00 9.91
CA LEU A 42 -29.38 -18.01 9.20
C LEU A 42 -27.89 -18.25 9.37
N ILE A 43 -27.10 -17.68 8.46
CA ILE A 43 -25.64 -17.81 8.52
C ILE A 43 -25.05 -17.15 9.78
N LEU A 44 -25.55 -15.98 10.19
CA LEU A 44 -25.09 -15.23 11.37
C LEU A 44 -26.28 -14.55 12.09
N ARG A 45 -26.16 -14.33 13.40
CA ARG A 45 -27.21 -13.87 14.33
C ARG A 45 -27.91 -12.56 13.93
N HIS A 46 -27.21 -11.66 13.25
CA HIS A 46 -27.73 -10.33 12.87
C HIS A 46 -28.06 -10.21 11.39
N VAL A 47 -28.14 -11.33 10.67
CA VAL A 47 -28.56 -11.31 9.27
C VAL A 47 -30.05 -11.01 9.19
N ASN A 48 -30.40 -9.92 8.50
CA ASN A 48 -31.79 -9.59 8.16
C ASN A 48 -32.03 -10.02 6.70
N PRO A 49 -32.96 -10.96 6.40
CA PRO A 49 -33.18 -11.44 5.03
C PRO A 49 -33.64 -10.37 4.03
N ASP A 50 -34.36 -9.34 4.48
CA ASP A 50 -34.84 -8.25 3.61
C ASP A 50 -33.69 -7.34 3.16
N LYS A 51 -32.71 -7.12 4.05
CA LYS A 51 -31.53 -6.28 3.81
C LYS A 51 -30.34 -7.07 3.23
N HIS A 52 -30.09 -8.28 3.73
CA HIS A 52 -28.89 -9.07 3.49
C HIS A 52 -29.19 -10.30 2.61
N LYS A 53 -29.86 -10.07 1.47
CA LYS A 53 -30.41 -11.11 0.57
C LYS A 53 -29.39 -12.19 0.18
N THR A 54 -28.14 -11.83 -0.06
CA THR A 54 -27.08 -12.79 -0.47
C THR A 54 -26.56 -13.60 0.72
N LEU A 55 -26.37 -12.98 1.89
CA LEU A 55 -25.94 -13.69 3.10
C LEU A 55 -27.00 -14.64 3.62
N ALA A 56 -28.28 -14.26 3.54
CA ALA A 56 -29.41 -15.09 3.97
C ALA A 56 -29.53 -16.39 3.15
N LYS A 57 -28.98 -16.44 1.94
CA LYS A 57 -28.96 -17.65 1.08
C LYS A 57 -27.83 -18.62 1.40
N ARG A 58 -26.87 -18.25 2.25
CA ARG A 58 -25.73 -19.12 2.59
C ARG A 58 -26.18 -20.25 3.52
N THR A 59 -25.56 -21.43 3.35
CA THR A 59 -25.81 -22.61 4.19
C THR A 59 -25.54 -22.29 5.67
N PRO A 60 -26.55 -22.38 6.58
CA PRO A 60 -26.43 -21.97 7.98
C PRO A 60 -25.74 -23.02 8.86
N SER A 61 -24.55 -23.46 8.46
CA SER A 61 -23.74 -24.46 9.17
C SER A 61 -22.47 -23.85 9.75
N SER A 62 -21.82 -24.57 10.68
CA SER A 62 -20.50 -24.18 11.20
C SER A 62 -19.47 -24.04 10.06
N GLY A 63 -19.45 -24.99 9.13
CA GLY A 63 -18.60 -24.92 7.93
C GLY A 63 -18.93 -23.74 7.03
N GLY A 64 -20.22 -23.43 6.83
CA GLY A 64 -20.65 -22.25 6.07
C GLY A 64 -20.20 -20.94 6.70
N ARG A 65 -20.30 -20.83 8.03
CA ARG A 65 -19.81 -19.67 8.79
C ARG A 65 -18.29 -19.51 8.68
N ALA A 66 -17.56 -20.60 8.88
CA ALA A 66 -16.11 -20.63 8.74
C ALA A 66 -15.65 -20.22 7.33
N ALA A 67 -16.33 -20.72 6.29
CA ALA A 67 -16.06 -20.34 4.90
C ALA A 67 -16.35 -18.84 4.65
N ALA A 68 -17.46 -18.32 5.17
CA ALA A 68 -17.82 -16.91 5.02
C ALA A 68 -16.78 -15.97 5.64
N VAL A 69 -16.33 -16.25 6.87
CA VAL A 69 -15.32 -15.42 7.54
C VAL A 69 -13.93 -15.60 6.95
N SER A 70 -13.58 -16.80 6.49
CA SER A 70 -12.30 -17.05 5.80
C SER A 70 -12.22 -16.27 4.49
N HIS A 71 -13.33 -16.19 3.76
CA HIS A 71 -13.42 -15.37 2.55
C HIS A 71 -13.26 -13.87 2.86
N LEU A 72 -13.93 -13.37 3.90
CA LEU A 72 -13.78 -11.98 4.34
C LEU A 72 -12.33 -11.67 4.71
N ARG A 73 -11.69 -12.54 5.51
CA ARG A 73 -10.28 -12.42 5.89
C ARG A 73 -9.36 -12.29 4.71
N ARG A 74 -9.48 -13.21 3.74
CA ARG A 74 -8.66 -13.21 2.52
C ARG A 74 -8.81 -11.90 1.75
N ASN A 75 -10.04 -11.38 1.66
CA ASN A 75 -10.28 -10.10 0.97
C ASN A 75 -9.63 -8.93 1.71
N VAL A 76 -9.78 -8.84 3.04
CA VAL A 76 -9.15 -7.77 3.82
C VAL A 76 -7.62 -7.84 3.74
N TYR A 77 -7.04 -9.04 3.77
CA TYR A 77 -5.59 -9.20 3.61
C TYR A 77 -5.11 -8.77 2.21
N GLY A 78 -5.86 -9.11 1.17
CA GLY A 78 -5.56 -8.70 -0.19
C GLY A 78 -5.69 -7.18 -0.40
N SER A 79 -6.73 -6.56 0.17
CA SER A 79 -6.92 -5.11 0.16
C SER A 79 -5.81 -4.41 0.92
N TYR A 80 -5.45 -4.88 2.11
CA TYR A 80 -4.38 -4.30 2.93
C TYR A 80 -3.07 -4.12 2.13
N ILE A 81 -2.61 -5.15 1.41
CA ILE A 81 -1.37 -5.07 0.62
C ILE A 81 -1.50 -4.05 -0.52
N LYS A 82 -2.68 -3.96 -1.15
CA LYS A 82 -2.95 -3.00 -2.23
C LYS A 82 -2.98 -1.57 -1.69
N ASP A 83 -3.69 -1.35 -0.59
CA ASP A 83 -3.86 -0.04 0.02
C ASP A 83 -2.53 0.47 0.61
N LEU A 84 -1.74 -0.41 1.26
CA LEU A 84 -0.38 -0.09 1.72
C LEU A 84 0.50 0.43 0.59
N PHE A 85 0.39 -0.18 -0.59
CA PHE A 85 1.15 0.23 -1.75
C PHE A 85 0.69 1.57 -2.34
N GLU A 86 -0.62 1.80 -2.40
CA GLU A 86 -1.16 3.11 -2.81
C GLU A 86 -0.66 4.22 -1.89
N GLU A 87 -0.55 3.96 -0.58
CA GLU A 87 0.06 4.90 0.36
C GLU A 87 1.56 5.12 0.12
N VAL A 88 2.31 4.10 -0.35
CA VAL A 88 3.70 4.28 -0.79
C VAL A 88 3.79 5.21 -2.00
N GLU A 89 2.93 5.03 -3.01
CA GLU A 89 2.90 5.91 -4.19
C GLU A 89 2.59 7.36 -3.79
N LEU A 90 1.57 7.56 -2.93
CA LEU A 90 1.20 8.87 -2.42
C LEU A 90 2.34 9.52 -1.62
N TYR A 91 3.03 8.74 -0.78
CA TYR A 91 4.21 9.22 -0.06
C TYR A 91 5.29 9.72 -1.02
N LEU A 92 5.61 8.95 -2.08
CA LEU A 92 6.63 9.33 -3.05
C LEU A 92 6.24 10.56 -3.87
N ILE A 93 4.97 10.68 -4.26
CA ILE A 93 4.46 11.87 -4.95
C ILE A 93 4.59 13.11 -4.05
N ASP A 94 4.17 13.01 -2.80
CA ASP A 94 4.29 14.12 -1.84
C ASP A 94 5.74 14.48 -1.53
N LEU A 95 6.63 13.49 -1.50
CA LEU A 95 8.06 13.72 -1.38
C LEU A 95 8.59 14.50 -2.58
N LEU A 96 8.23 14.12 -3.81
CA LEU A 96 8.62 14.85 -5.02
C LEU A 96 8.10 16.30 -4.99
N VAL A 97 6.88 16.52 -4.50
CA VAL A 97 6.35 17.88 -4.26
C VAL A 97 7.23 18.64 -3.28
N ALA A 98 7.56 18.05 -2.14
CA ALA A 98 8.39 18.70 -1.12
C ALA A 98 9.80 19.06 -1.66
N VAL A 99 10.38 18.16 -2.45
CA VAL A 99 11.69 18.36 -3.10
C VAL A 99 11.68 19.53 -4.07
N THR A 100 10.57 19.82 -4.77
CA THR A 100 10.51 20.98 -5.68
C THR A 100 10.72 22.32 -4.97
N ALA A 101 10.58 22.34 -3.65
CA ALA A 101 10.78 23.52 -2.82
C ALA A 101 12.17 23.57 -2.14
N THR A 102 13.11 22.69 -2.54
CA THR A 102 14.50 22.70 -2.07
C THR A 102 15.44 23.29 -3.12
N ASP A 103 16.74 23.27 -2.83
CA ASP A 103 17.83 23.67 -3.73
C ASP A 103 18.22 22.59 -4.76
N ILE A 104 17.51 21.46 -4.82
CA ILE A 104 17.77 20.42 -5.82
C ILE A 104 17.52 20.99 -7.21
N ALA A 105 18.54 20.88 -8.07
CA ALA A 105 18.45 21.31 -9.46
C ALA A 105 17.29 20.58 -10.20
N PRO A 106 16.42 21.31 -10.92
CA PRO A 106 15.31 20.70 -11.66
C PRO A 106 15.75 19.60 -12.63
N ASP A 107 16.89 19.78 -13.32
CA ASP A 107 17.44 18.78 -14.24
C ASP A 107 17.81 17.47 -13.54
N ARG A 108 18.21 17.54 -12.27
CA ARG A 108 18.50 16.36 -11.45
C ARG A 108 17.20 15.62 -11.07
N LEU A 109 16.18 16.38 -10.65
CA LEU A 109 14.88 15.84 -10.26
C LEU A 109 14.17 15.21 -11.47
N VAL A 110 14.03 15.96 -12.55
CA VAL A 110 13.32 15.55 -13.77
C VAL A 110 14.15 14.55 -14.59
N GLY A 111 15.45 14.77 -14.72
CA GLY A 111 16.33 13.98 -15.58
C GLY A 111 15.88 14.02 -17.04
N GLN A 112 15.86 12.86 -17.70
CA GLN A 112 15.46 12.74 -19.11
C GLN A 112 13.95 12.71 -19.36
N HIS A 113 13.13 12.76 -18.30
CA HIS A 113 11.69 12.59 -18.43
C HIS A 113 11.04 13.87 -18.99
N LYS A 114 10.10 13.69 -19.94
CA LYS A 114 9.28 14.77 -20.49
C LYS A 114 7.82 14.52 -20.15
N VAL A 115 7.13 15.57 -19.74
CA VAL A 115 5.70 15.58 -19.44
C VAL A 115 5.01 16.52 -20.43
N THR A 116 3.88 16.09 -20.97
CA THR A 116 2.98 16.90 -21.79
C THR A 116 1.69 17.08 -21.02
N LEU A 117 1.21 18.32 -20.90
CA LEU A 117 -0.01 18.66 -20.17
C LEU A 117 -0.99 19.37 -21.10
N ASP A 118 -2.28 19.10 -20.92
CA ASP A 118 -3.34 19.88 -21.58
C ASP A 118 -3.54 21.23 -20.88
N ILE A 119 -3.86 22.26 -21.66
CA ILE A 119 -4.09 23.62 -21.10
C ILE A 119 -5.23 23.60 -20.08
N ASN A 120 -6.29 22.81 -20.30
CA ASN A 120 -7.39 22.73 -19.35
C ASN A 120 -6.98 22.03 -18.05
N GLU A 121 -6.03 21.09 -18.09
CA GLU A 121 -5.49 20.47 -16.87
C GLU A 121 -4.72 21.49 -16.03
N ILE A 122 -3.89 22.32 -16.68
CA ILE A 122 -3.16 23.40 -16.01
C ILE A 122 -4.12 24.41 -15.38
N LEU A 123 -5.15 24.85 -16.11
CA LEU A 123 -6.12 25.82 -15.59
C LEU A 123 -6.94 25.27 -14.42
N LYS A 124 -7.25 23.97 -14.42
CA LYS A 124 -7.98 23.30 -13.33
C LYS A 124 -7.17 23.20 -12.03
N CYS A 125 -5.84 23.33 -12.06
CA CYS A 125 -5.03 23.30 -10.85
C CYS A 125 -5.32 24.45 -9.87
N GLY A 126 -5.78 25.60 -10.38
CA GLY A 126 -6.22 26.75 -9.57
C GLY A 126 -5.13 27.47 -8.76
N SER A 127 -3.95 26.89 -8.59
CA SER A 127 -2.83 27.47 -7.86
C SER A 127 -1.49 26.90 -8.33
N TRP A 128 -0.38 27.57 -7.96
CA TRP A 128 0.97 27.08 -8.21
C TRP A 128 1.25 25.77 -7.48
N ASP A 129 0.86 25.66 -6.20
CA ASP A 129 0.99 24.41 -5.44
C ASP A 129 0.21 23.26 -6.11
N GLY A 130 -0.97 23.55 -6.67
CA GLY A 130 -1.76 22.58 -7.45
C GLY A 130 -1.06 22.12 -8.73
N LEU A 131 -0.39 23.03 -9.44
CA LEU A 131 0.39 22.70 -10.63
C LEU A 131 1.62 21.86 -10.28
N ILE A 132 2.34 22.21 -9.21
CA ILE A 132 3.48 21.42 -8.72
C ILE A 132 3.04 19.99 -8.37
N HIS A 133 1.89 19.84 -7.69
CA HIS A 133 1.37 18.51 -7.38
C HIS A 133 1.04 17.70 -8.64
N LEU A 134 0.41 18.32 -9.65
CA LEU A 134 0.16 17.69 -10.95
C LEU A 134 1.46 17.25 -11.63
N LEU A 135 2.47 18.13 -11.68
CA LEU A 135 3.76 17.85 -12.29
C LEU A 135 4.52 16.72 -11.57
N SER A 136 4.53 16.73 -10.24
CA SER A 136 5.16 15.65 -9.45
C SER A 136 4.46 14.30 -9.66
N LYS A 137 3.13 14.30 -9.76
CA LYS A 137 2.36 13.09 -10.09
C LYS A 137 2.68 12.57 -11.49
N GLU A 138 2.76 13.45 -12.48
CA GLU A 138 3.12 13.06 -13.85
C GLU A 138 4.57 12.58 -13.96
N LEU A 139 5.50 13.21 -13.24
CA LEU A 139 6.89 12.75 -13.15
C LEU A 139 6.95 11.36 -12.52
N PHE A 140 6.27 11.14 -11.39
CA PHE A 140 6.16 9.83 -10.75
C PHE A 140 5.64 8.78 -11.73
N ARG A 141 4.53 9.08 -12.43
CA ARG A 141 3.93 8.20 -13.44
C ARG A 141 4.89 7.89 -14.59
N LYS A 142 5.70 8.86 -15.04
CA LYS A 142 6.72 8.63 -16.08
C LYS A 142 7.85 7.72 -15.59
N ILE A 143 8.31 7.90 -14.35
CA ILE A 143 9.31 7.02 -13.73
C ILE A 143 8.71 5.61 -13.63
N GLN A 144 7.51 5.48 -13.06
CA GLN A 144 6.79 4.22 -12.91
C GLN A 144 6.59 3.50 -14.24
N ASN A 145 6.15 4.17 -15.30
CA ASN A 145 5.94 3.54 -16.61
C ASN A 145 7.24 3.07 -17.29
N THR A 146 8.38 3.68 -16.96
CA THR A 146 9.69 3.26 -17.50
C THR A 146 10.22 2.03 -16.76
N GLN A 147 9.69 1.77 -15.56
CA GLN A 147 10.17 0.76 -14.65
C GLN A 147 9.19 -0.41 -14.57
N LYS A 148 9.72 -1.63 -14.59
CA LYS A 148 8.87 -2.84 -14.54
C LYS A 148 8.33 -3.12 -13.12
N SER A 149 8.94 -2.51 -12.11
CA SER A 149 8.62 -2.69 -10.70
C SER A 149 8.77 -1.40 -9.90
N THR A 150 8.04 -1.34 -8.79
CA THR A 150 8.07 -0.25 -7.80
C THR A 150 9.45 -0.05 -7.19
N LEU A 151 10.23 -1.14 -7.10
CA LEU A 151 11.63 -1.08 -6.73
C LEU A 151 12.38 -0.01 -7.50
N TYR A 152 12.35 -0.11 -8.83
CA TYR A 152 13.18 0.77 -9.63
C TYR A 152 12.67 2.21 -9.58
N VAL A 153 11.40 2.44 -9.24
CA VAL A 153 10.88 3.79 -8.94
C VAL A 153 11.55 4.33 -7.69
N LEU A 154 11.59 3.55 -6.61
CA LEU A 154 12.26 3.90 -5.36
C LEU A 154 13.76 4.11 -5.52
N GLU A 155 14.45 3.27 -6.29
CA GLU A 155 15.87 3.42 -6.61
C GLU A 155 16.13 4.64 -7.49
N SER A 156 15.26 4.91 -8.46
CA SER A 156 15.38 6.10 -9.30
C SER A 156 15.24 7.37 -8.48
N ILE A 157 14.27 7.41 -7.55
CA ILE A 157 14.08 8.52 -6.63
C ILE A 157 15.29 8.65 -5.68
N ASP A 158 15.77 7.55 -5.08
CA ASP A 158 16.96 7.54 -4.22
C ASP A 158 18.19 8.11 -4.94
N SER A 159 18.45 7.65 -6.16
CA SER A 159 19.56 8.09 -7.01
C SER A 159 19.43 9.57 -7.40
N LYS A 160 18.25 9.99 -7.87
CA LYS A 160 17.97 11.38 -8.25
C LYS A 160 18.17 12.33 -7.07
N LEU A 161 17.76 11.93 -5.88
CA LEU A 161 17.81 12.77 -4.68
C LEU A 161 19.08 12.57 -3.84
N ASN A 162 19.93 11.58 -4.19
CA ASN A 162 21.09 11.14 -3.41
C ASN A 162 20.76 10.74 -1.97
N LEU A 163 19.59 10.14 -1.72
CA LEU A 163 19.13 9.88 -0.34
C LEU A 163 20.00 8.84 0.35
N GLY A 164 20.60 7.91 -0.41
CA GLY A 164 21.43 6.84 0.14
C GLY A 164 20.63 5.97 1.11
N ALA A 165 19.39 5.66 0.75
CA ALA A 165 18.55 4.75 1.52
C ALA A 165 19.22 3.38 1.67
N ASP A 166 18.92 2.71 2.78
CA ASP A 166 19.55 1.45 3.16
C ASP A 166 19.12 0.32 2.21
N GLU A 167 20.09 -0.28 1.53
CA GLU A 167 19.87 -1.36 0.57
C GLU A 167 19.29 -2.61 1.22
N VAL A 168 19.64 -2.89 2.48
CA VAL A 168 19.09 -4.03 3.22
C VAL A 168 17.60 -3.82 3.45
N VAL A 169 17.21 -2.63 3.92
CA VAL A 169 15.80 -2.28 4.17
C VAL A 169 14.99 -2.35 2.87
N ARG A 170 15.55 -1.85 1.76
CA ARG A 170 14.93 -1.99 0.42
C ARG A 170 14.71 -3.45 0.03
N ARG A 171 15.76 -4.27 0.13
CA ARG A 171 15.72 -5.68 -0.25
C ARG A 171 14.68 -6.46 0.56
N GLU A 172 14.56 -6.17 1.85
CA GLU A 172 13.58 -6.85 2.71
C GLU A 172 12.12 -6.46 2.43
N ALA A 173 11.86 -5.24 1.95
CA ALA A 173 10.51 -4.80 1.58
C ALA A 173 10.08 -5.29 0.19
N MET A 174 11.05 -5.69 -0.64
CA MET A 174 10.84 -6.04 -2.04
C MET A 174 9.75 -7.07 -2.33
N PRO A 175 9.75 -8.24 -1.66
CA PRO A 175 8.82 -9.29 -2.01
C PRO A 175 7.37 -8.82 -1.84
N TYR A 176 7.12 -7.89 -0.93
CA TYR A 176 5.80 -7.36 -0.61
C TYR A 176 5.34 -6.25 -1.57
N LEU A 177 6.27 -5.45 -2.10
CA LEU A 177 5.96 -4.48 -3.15
C LEU A 177 5.62 -5.21 -4.46
N GLU A 178 6.36 -6.28 -4.79
CA GLU A 178 6.06 -7.12 -5.96
C GLU A 178 4.78 -7.95 -5.77
N LEU A 179 4.49 -8.39 -4.55
CA LEU A 179 3.24 -9.08 -4.23
C LEU A 179 2.01 -8.26 -4.66
N ARG A 180 2.03 -6.93 -4.51
CA ARG A 180 0.94 -6.07 -4.99
C ARG A 180 0.76 -6.19 -6.51
N HIS A 181 1.85 -6.24 -7.27
CA HIS A 181 1.78 -6.38 -8.74
C HIS A 181 1.00 -7.65 -9.11
N LEU A 182 1.33 -8.77 -8.45
CA LEU A 182 0.65 -10.05 -8.67
C LEU A 182 -0.82 -10.00 -8.24
N LEU A 183 -1.14 -9.38 -7.10
CA LEU A 183 -2.51 -9.23 -6.60
C LEU A 183 -3.42 -8.34 -7.47
N VAL A 184 -2.84 -7.45 -8.27
CA VAL A 184 -3.59 -6.52 -9.13
C VAL A 184 -3.65 -6.99 -10.58
N HIS A 185 -2.56 -7.57 -11.10
CA HIS A 185 -2.44 -7.87 -12.53
C HIS A 185 -2.49 -9.37 -12.86
N ALA A 186 -2.26 -10.25 -11.88
CA ALA A 186 -2.21 -11.70 -12.07
C ALA A 186 -3.21 -12.46 -11.19
N ASP A 187 -4.26 -11.80 -10.69
CA ASP A 187 -5.24 -12.36 -9.74
C ASP A 187 -4.60 -13.04 -8.50
N GLY A 188 -3.43 -12.55 -8.11
CA GLY A 188 -2.65 -13.08 -7.00
C GLY A 188 -1.91 -14.38 -7.28
N LYS A 189 -1.81 -14.82 -8.54
CA LYS A 189 -0.99 -15.98 -8.92
C LYS A 189 0.48 -15.63 -8.97
N ALA A 190 1.33 -16.51 -8.45
CA ALA A 190 2.77 -16.34 -8.53
C ALA A 190 3.28 -16.72 -9.93
N ASP A 191 4.11 -15.86 -10.51
CA ASP A 191 4.85 -16.18 -11.71
C ASP A 191 6.22 -16.80 -11.37
N LYS A 192 6.86 -17.39 -12.38
CA LYS A 192 8.19 -17.99 -12.25
C LYS A 192 9.24 -17.03 -11.70
N ASN A 193 9.19 -15.76 -12.11
CA ASN A 193 10.18 -14.77 -11.71
C ASN A 193 10.06 -14.46 -10.21
N PHE A 194 8.85 -14.29 -9.70
CA PHE A 194 8.57 -14.09 -8.29
C PHE A 194 9.01 -15.29 -7.45
N CYS A 195 8.64 -16.52 -7.85
CA CYS A 195 9.04 -17.74 -7.15
C CYS A 195 10.57 -17.94 -7.11
N THR A 196 11.27 -17.57 -8.18
CA THR A 196 12.74 -17.70 -8.27
C THR A 196 13.45 -16.61 -7.48
N THR A 197 12.91 -15.39 -7.47
CA THR A 197 13.54 -14.22 -6.83
C THR A 197 13.29 -14.21 -5.32
N TYR A 198 12.12 -14.68 -4.88
CA TYR A 198 11.69 -14.66 -3.47
C TYR A 198 11.25 -16.05 -2.99
N PRO A 199 12.15 -17.07 -3.00
CA PRO A 199 11.81 -18.42 -2.57
C PRO A 199 11.32 -18.49 -1.13
N GLU A 200 11.74 -17.56 -0.26
CA GLU A 200 11.30 -17.43 1.13
C GLU A 200 9.80 -17.13 1.29
N MET A 201 9.14 -16.59 0.25
CA MET A 201 7.71 -16.35 0.25
C MET A 201 6.90 -17.66 0.12
N GLY A 202 7.56 -18.79 -0.17
CA GLY A 202 6.92 -20.10 -0.24
C GLY A 202 5.84 -20.21 -1.32
N ALA A 203 5.91 -19.37 -2.35
CA ALA A 203 4.97 -19.36 -3.46
C ALA A 203 5.29 -20.46 -4.48
N THR A 204 4.25 -20.97 -5.13
CA THR A 204 4.36 -21.97 -6.21
C THR A 204 3.85 -21.36 -7.51
N GLU A 205 4.57 -21.58 -8.61
CA GLU A 205 4.22 -21.05 -9.94
C GLU A 205 2.78 -21.44 -10.31
N ASP A 206 2.03 -20.51 -10.87
CA ASP A 206 0.61 -20.60 -11.25
C ASP A 206 -0.39 -20.82 -10.08
N GLU A 207 0.09 -20.99 -8.85
CA GLU A 207 -0.76 -21.03 -7.65
C GLU A 207 -1.02 -19.64 -7.08
N SER A 208 -2.20 -19.46 -6.48
CA SER A 208 -2.52 -18.24 -5.73
C SER A 208 -1.63 -18.12 -4.50
N ILE A 209 -1.02 -16.96 -4.32
CA ILE A 209 -0.19 -16.65 -3.16
C ILE A 209 -1.05 -16.70 -1.90
N LYS A 210 -0.56 -17.43 -0.90
CA LYS A 210 -1.25 -17.58 0.39
C LYS A 210 -1.04 -16.32 1.21
N LEU A 211 -2.07 -15.47 1.25
CA LEU A 211 -2.11 -14.32 2.15
C LEU A 211 -2.46 -14.80 3.57
N THR A 212 -1.45 -14.93 4.41
CA THR A 212 -1.60 -15.21 5.85
C THR A 212 -1.40 -13.93 6.66
N PHE A 213 -1.71 -13.98 7.96
CA PHE A 213 -1.48 -12.83 8.84
C PHE A 213 0.01 -12.48 8.91
N GLU A 214 0.87 -13.50 8.91
CA GLU A 214 2.32 -13.35 8.92
C GLU A 214 2.82 -12.62 7.67
N VAL A 215 2.31 -12.97 6.49
CA VAL A 215 2.66 -12.29 5.24
C VAL A 215 2.24 -10.82 5.27
N VAL A 216 1.02 -10.53 5.72
CA VAL A 216 0.50 -9.16 5.80
C VAL A 216 1.25 -8.32 6.85
N SER A 217 1.51 -8.90 8.02
CA SER A 217 2.26 -8.25 9.10
C SER A 217 3.73 -8.00 8.71
N ALA A 218 4.33 -8.93 7.98
CA ALA A 218 5.67 -8.75 7.43
C ALA A 218 5.69 -7.65 6.35
N ALA A 219 4.71 -7.63 5.45
CA ALA A 219 4.56 -6.56 4.46
C ALA A 219 4.47 -5.18 5.12
N ARG A 220 3.58 -5.04 6.10
CA ARG A 220 3.47 -3.84 6.94
C ARG A 220 4.83 -3.43 7.50
N THR A 221 5.47 -4.35 8.23
CA THR A 221 6.69 -4.04 8.97
C THR A 221 7.82 -3.63 8.03
N LYS A 222 8.04 -4.37 6.94
CA LYS A 222 9.14 -4.12 6.02
C LYS A 222 8.90 -2.88 5.16
N VAL A 223 7.68 -2.66 4.66
CA VAL A 223 7.35 -1.47 3.86
C VAL A 223 7.33 -0.20 4.72
N VAL A 224 6.80 -0.25 5.95
CA VAL A 224 6.87 0.91 6.86
C VAL A 224 8.32 1.25 7.18
N ALA A 225 9.16 0.26 7.50
CA ALA A 225 10.59 0.49 7.75
C ALA A 225 11.30 1.12 6.54
N LEU A 226 10.93 0.73 5.33
CA LEU A 226 11.43 1.34 4.10
C LEU A 226 11.06 2.81 4.00
N ILE A 227 9.79 3.15 4.17
CA ILE A 227 9.33 4.54 4.06
C ILE A 227 9.92 5.41 5.17
N GLU A 228 10.03 4.88 6.39
CA GLU A 228 10.71 5.57 7.49
C GLU A 228 12.21 5.80 7.21
N ASN A 229 12.89 4.84 6.58
CA ASN A 229 14.29 5.00 6.18
C ASN A 229 14.45 6.09 5.13
N TYR A 230 13.59 6.11 4.11
CA TYR A 230 13.58 7.18 3.10
C TYR A 230 13.30 8.55 3.73
N ASP A 231 12.30 8.64 4.61
CA ASP A 231 11.94 9.90 5.29
C ASP A 231 13.10 10.46 6.12
N LYS A 232 13.79 9.57 6.85
CA LYS A 232 14.98 9.93 7.60
C LYS A 232 16.06 10.50 6.69
N CYS A 233 16.40 9.80 5.60
CA CYS A 233 17.40 10.26 4.65
C CYS A 233 17.02 11.60 4.00
N VAL A 234 15.74 11.80 3.71
CA VAL A 234 15.21 13.06 3.18
C VAL A 234 15.44 14.21 4.16
N ILE A 235 15.07 14.04 5.43
CA ILE A 235 15.25 15.08 6.45
C ILE A 235 16.72 15.39 6.69
N GLU A 236 17.58 14.38 6.69
CA GLU A 236 19.01 14.53 6.94
C GLU A 236 19.74 15.23 5.79
N LYS A 237 19.30 15.00 4.55
CA LYS A 237 20.00 15.47 3.35
C LYS A 237 19.38 16.68 2.69
N LEU A 238 18.08 16.91 2.87
CA LEU A 238 17.35 17.97 2.17
C LEU A 238 16.83 19.01 3.16
N SER A 239 17.08 20.28 2.85
CA SER A 239 16.54 21.42 3.59
C SER A 239 15.07 21.66 3.21
N LEU A 240 14.18 20.83 3.74
CA LEU A 240 12.74 20.95 3.49
C LEU A 240 12.13 22.15 4.21
N PRO A 241 11.25 22.94 3.55
CA PRO A 241 10.49 23.99 4.22
C PRO A 241 9.55 23.45 5.32
N ASP A 242 9.33 24.22 6.38
CA ASP A 242 8.45 23.88 7.52
C ASP A 242 7.05 23.42 7.11
N LYS A 243 6.54 23.94 5.98
CA LYS A 243 5.21 23.54 5.47
C LYS A 243 5.13 22.04 5.12
N PHE A 244 6.25 21.35 4.91
CA PHE A 244 6.33 19.91 4.64
C PHE A 244 6.76 19.09 5.85
N ILE A 245 7.12 19.73 6.96
CA ILE A 245 7.60 19.07 8.18
C ILE A 245 6.45 18.90 9.18
N HIS A 246 6.43 17.74 9.83
CA HIS A 246 5.60 17.47 10.99
C HIS A 246 6.48 17.31 12.23
N LEU A 247 6.25 18.19 13.22
CA LEU A 247 6.86 18.09 14.53
C LEU A 247 6.01 17.15 15.37
N LYS A 248 6.52 15.94 15.64
CA LYS A 248 5.93 15.04 16.63
C LYS A 248 5.89 15.81 17.96
N LYS A 249 4.68 16.08 18.46
CA LYS A 249 4.47 16.60 19.81
C LYS A 249 4.66 15.49 20.84
#